data_AF-A0A966HNR4-F1
#
_entry.id   AF-A0A966HNR4-F1
#
_cell.length_a   1.000
_cell.length_b   1.000
_cell.length_c   1.000
_cell.angle_alpha   90.00
_cell.angle_beta   90.00
_cell.angle_gamma   90.00
#
_symmetry.space_group_name_H-M   'P 1'
#
loop_
_entity.id
_entity.type
_entity.pdbx_description
1 polymer ?
#
loop_
_entity_poly.entity_id
_entity_poly.type
_entity_poly.pdbx_seq_one_letter_code
_entity_poly.pdbx_strand_id
1 'polypeptide(L)'
;VKLEKYTSEMIDNFFKQGRSTYAEGLASLYTYERQIPEIADVKIEGLKKFYGVDSESGLAFFETHKKADVYHRQECEVLLDNLSKEDQAKAETAALKTAKYLWNFLSGVAQKHNLNVQAAA
;
A
#
# COMPACT_ATOMS: atom_id res chain seq x y z
N VAL A 1 18.78 -12.16 -1.07
CA VAL A 1 18.51 -11.42 0.20
C VAL A 1 17.42 -12.16 0.95
N LYS A 2 17.61 -12.48 2.24
CA LYS A 2 16.57 -13.11 3.06
C LYS A 2 15.56 -12.04 3.46
N LEU A 3 14.30 -12.21 3.09
CA LEU A 3 13.22 -11.31 3.48
C LEU A 3 12.80 -11.60 4.93
N GLU A 4 12.40 -10.54 5.64
CA GLU A 4 11.72 -10.68 6.92
C GLU A 4 10.35 -11.29 6.72
N LYS A 5 9.87 -12.05 7.72
CA LYS A 5 8.61 -12.78 7.64
C LYS A 5 7.42 -11.86 7.29
N TYR A 6 7.31 -10.71 7.96
CA TYR A 6 6.25 -9.74 7.72
C TYR A 6 6.30 -9.10 6.31
N THR A 7 7.48 -9.06 5.68
CA THR A 7 7.64 -8.62 4.29
C THR A 7 7.16 -9.69 3.33
N SER A 8 7.63 -10.94 3.50
CA SER A 8 7.19 -12.05 2.66
C SER A 8 5.68 -12.28 2.75
N GLU A 9 5.11 -12.23 3.95
CA GLU A 9 3.67 -12.43 4.18
C GLU A 9 2.81 -11.35 3.50
N MET A 10 3.26 -10.09 3.51
CA MET A 10 2.58 -9.00 2.82
C MET A 10 2.61 -9.20 1.30
N ILE A 11 3.78 -9.53 0.74
CA ILE A 11 3.96 -9.83 -0.70
C ILE A 11 3.13 -11.04 -1.12
N ASP A 12 3.17 -12.12 -0.34
CA ASP A 12 2.42 -13.34 -0.60
C ASP A 12 0.91 -13.08 -0.58
N ASN A 13 0.42 -12.19 0.31
CA ASN A 13 -0.98 -11.78 0.29
C ASN A 13 -1.34 -11.07 -1.04
N PHE A 14 -0.58 -10.07 -1.49
CA PHE A 14 -0.86 -9.41 -2.78
C PHE A 14 -0.92 -10.42 -3.93
N PHE A 15 0.08 -11.30 -4.01
CA PHE A 15 0.11 -12.33 -5.04
C PHE A 15 -1.03 -13.34 -4.94
N LYS A 16 -1.46 -13.69 -3.73
CA LYS A 16 -2.60 -14.58 -3.53
C LYS A 16 -3.89 -13.92 -4.02
N GLN A 17 -4.14 -12.67 -3.64
CA GLN A 17 -5.36 -11.96 -4.02
C GLN A 17 -5.38 -11.69 -5.53
N GLY A 18 -4.26 -11.23 -6.10
CA GLY A 18 -4.12 -11.01 -7.55
C GLY A 18 -4.27 -12.27 -8.40
N ARG A 19 -4.10 -13.46 -7.83
CA ARG A 19 -4.33 -14.75 -8.50
C ARG A 19 -5.67 -15.41 -8.16
N SER A 20 -6.49 -14.78 -7.31
CA SER A 20 -7.76 -15.36 -6.85
C SER A 20 -8.89 -15.04 -7.81
N THR A 21 -9.42 -13.82 -7.76
CA THR A 21 -10.46 -13.33 -8.68
C THR A 21 -10.14 -11.90 -9.10
N TYR A 22 -10.77 -11.43 -10.19
CA TYR A 22 -10.61 -10.05 -10.64
C TYR A 22 -10.95 -9.04 -9.52
N ALA A 23 -12.07 -9.25 -8.84
CA ALA A 23 -12.53 -8.39 -7.76
C ALA A 23 -11.57 -8.33 -6.57
N GLU A 24 -11.08 -9.50 -6.11
CA GLU A 24 -10.15 -9.56 -4.99
C GLU A 24 -8.79 -8.95 -5.33
N GLY A 25 -8.27 -9.24 -6.53
CA GLY A 25 -7.02 -8.66 -7.01
C GLY A 25 -7.08 -7.15 -7.16
N LEU A 26 -8.14 -6.64 -7.80
CA LEU A 26 -8.37 -5.21 -8.00
C LEU A 26 -8.49 -4.48 -6.66
N ALA A 27 -9.28 -5.01 -5.73
CA ALA A 27 -9.49 -4.40 -4.43
C ALA A 27 -8.21 -4.39 -3.57
N SER A 28 -7.41 -5.46 -3.63
CA SER A 28 -6.10 -5.50 -2.99
C SER A 28 -5.14 -4.44 -3.54
N LEU A 29 -5.10 -4.25 -4.86
CA LEU A 29 -4.30 -3.20 -5.48
C LEU A 29 -4.78 -1.81 -5.06
N TYR A 30 -6.09 -1.57 -5.13
CA TYR A 30 -6.70 -0.31 -4.73
C TYR A 30 -6.41 0.05 -3.27
N THR A 31 -6.46 -0.92 -2.34
CA THR A 31 -6.09 -0.70 -0.93
C THR A 31 -4.71 -0.08 -0.76
N TYR A 32 -3.75 -0.43 -1.63
CA TYR A 32 -2.42 0.16 -1.65
C TYR A 32 -2.45 1.54 -2.31
N GLU A 33 -2.82 1.61 -3.59
CA GLU A 33 -2.69 2.81 -4.43
C GLU A 33 -3.52 4.00 -3.91
N ARG A 34 -4.66 3.73 -3.26
CA ARG A 34 -5.49 4.77 -2.65
C ARG A 34 -4.76 5.60 -1.61
N GLN A 35 -3.74 5.06 -0.94
CA GLN A 35 -3.02 5.74 0.13
C GLN A 35 -1.76 6.45 -0.36
N ILE A 36 -1.23 6.06 -1.52
CA ILE A 36 0.14 6.37 -1.92
C ILE A 36 0.38 7.87 -2.15
N PRO A 37 -0.51 8.62 -2.84
CA PRO A 37 -0.31 10.05 -3.03
C PRO A 37 -0.10 10.85 -1.75
N GLU A 38 -0.96 10.66 -0.76
CA GLU A 38 -0.82 11.32 0.54
C GLU A 38 0.43 10.83 1.28
N ILE A 39 0.74 9.52 1.22
CA ILE A 39 1.97 8.97 1.80
C ILE A 39 3.23 9.56 1.12
N ALA A 40 3.21 9.71 -0.20
CA ALA A 40 4.33 10.22 -0.98
C ALA A 40 4.64 11.67 -0.60
N ASP A 41 3.62 12.49 -0.36
CA ASP A 41 3.78 13.84 0.15
C ASP A 41 4.54 13.88 1.47
N VAL A 42 4.05 13.17 2.49
CA VAL A 42 4.73 13.13 3.80
C VAL A 42 6.12 12.49 3.72
N LYS A 43 6.34 11.54 2.79
CA LYS A 43 7.65 10.94 2.56
C LYS A 43 8.64 11.93 1.98
N ILE A 44 8.25 12.72 0.98
CA ILE A 44 9.10 13.76 0.40
C ILE A 44 9.49 14.78 1.47
N GLU A 45 8.51 15.28 2.24
CA GLU A 45 8.78 16.24 3.32
C GLU A 45 9.71 15.65 4.39
N GLY A 46 9.44 14.43 4.84
CA GLY A 46 10.23 13.77 5.86
C GLY A 46 11.66 13.49 5.42
N LEU A 47 11.85 13.03 4.18
CA LEU A 47 13.16 12.76 3.59
C LEU A 47 14.03 14.01 3.49
N LYS A 48 13.45 15.13 3.04
CA LYS A 48 14.15 16.43 3.02
C LYS A 48 14.49 16.90 4.42
N LYS A 49 13.49 16.93 5.30
CA LYS A 49 13.60 17.57 6.62
C LYS A 49 14.50 16.82 7.60
N PHE A 50 14.44 15.49 7.61
CA PHE A 50 15.08 14.68 8.66
C PHE A 50 16.27 13.86 8.17
N TYR A 51 16.40 13.64 6.85
CA TYR A 51 17.40 12.74 6.29
C TYR A 51 18.32 13.40 5.25
N GLY A 52 18.10 14.69 4.92
CA GLY A 52 18.93 15.43 3.96
C GLY A 52 18.81 14.92 2.51
N VAL A 53 17.75 14.16 2.20
CA VAL A 53 17.50 13.63 0.85
C VAL A 53 16.65 14.65 0.09
N ASP A 54 17.31 15.43 -0.78
CA ASP A 54 16.68 16.48 -1.60
C ASP A 54 17.09 16.42 -3.08
N SER A 55 17.76 15.35 -3.50
CA SER A 55 18.06 15.15 -4.92
C SER A 55 16.84 14.66 -5.68
N GLU A 56 16.74 15.04 -6.95
CA GLU A 56 15.70 14.55 -7.86
C GLU A 56 15.68 13.01 -7.89
N SER A 57 16.84 12.37 -8.02
CA SER A 57 16.95 10.90 -8.04
C SER A 57 16.54 10.24 -6.73
N GLY A 58 16.77 10.89 -5.58
CA GLY A 58 16.38 10.38 -4.27
C GLY A 58 14.88 10.45 -4.01
N LEU A 59 14.18 11.35 -4.70
CA LEU A 59 12.75 11.61 -4.53
C LEU A 59 11.89 11.10 -5.70
N ALA A 60 12.51 10.70 -6.82
CA ALA A 60 11.84 10.36 -8.07
C ALA A 60 10.68 9.36 -7.91
N PHE A 61 10.84 8.34 -7.06
CA PHE A 61 9.78 7.37 -6.80
C PHE A 61 8.53 8.04 -6.23
N PHE A 62 8.69 8.86 -5.19
CA PHE A 62 7.57 9.51 -4.52
C PHE A 62 6.96 10.62 -5.38
N GLU A 63 7.77 11.41 -6.08
CA GLU A 63 7.27 12.43 -7.01
C GLU A 63 6.43 11.84 -8.15
N THR A 64 6.81 10.65 -8.64
CA THR A 64 6.05 9.93 -9.65
C THR A 64 4.72 9.43 -9.08
N HIS A 65 4.75 8.69 -7.96
CA HIS A 65 3.54 8.07 -7.41
C HIS A 65 2.60 9.07 -6.75
N LYS A 66 3.10 10.22 -6.27
CA LYS A 66 2.26 11.35 -5.85
C LYS A 66 1.27 11.77 -6.94
N LYS A 67 1.66 11.68 -8.21
CA LYS A 67 0.84 12.08 -9.36
C LYS A 67 0.13 10.88 -9.99
N ALA A 68 0.87 9.80 -10.26
CA ALA A 68 0.35 8.65 -10.99
C ALA A 68 -0.80 7.96 -10.23
N ASP A 69 -0.66 7.78 -8.92
CA ASP A 69 -1.63 7.01 -8.14
C ASP A 69 -2.89 7.81 -7.78
N VAL A 70 -2.96 9.10 -8.13
CA VAL A 70 -4.22 9.85 -8.19
C VAL A 70 -5.08 9.33 -9.35
N TYR A 71 -4.47 9.04 -10.50
CA TYR A 71 -5.19 8.44 -11.62
C TYR A 71 -5.46 6.96 -11.38
N HIS A 72 -4.48 6.19 -10.88
CA HIS A 72 -4.68 4.77 -10.62
C HIS A 72 -5.81 4.49 -9.63
N ARG A 73 -5.90 5.26 -8.52
CA ARG A 73 -7.01 5.09 -7.57
C ARG A 73 -8.37 5.40 -8.20
N GLN A 74 -8.46 6.41 -9.06
CA GLN A 74 -9.71 6.82 -9.70
C GLN A 74 -10.20 5.75 -10.67
N GLU A 75 -9.29 5.20 -11.48
CA GLU A 75 -9.62 4.08 -12.37
C GLU A 75 -10.03 2.84 -11.56
N CYS A 76 -9.32 2.54 -10.47
CA CYS A 76 -9.71 1.45 -9.57
C CYS A 76 -11.10 1.67 -8.96
N GLU A 77 -11.43 2.88 -8.51
CA GLU A 77 -12.76 3.23 -7.97
C GLU A 77 -13.85 2.96 -9.00
N VAL A 78 -13.67 3.43 -10.24
CA VAL A 78 -14.62 3.17 -11.34
C VAL A 78 -14.78 1.67 -11.62
N LEU A 79 -13.67 0.92 -11.65
CA LEU A 79 -13.71 -0.53 -11.89
C LEU A 79 -14.40 -1.28 -10.73
N LEU A 80 -14.18 -0.88 -9.48
CA LEU A 80 -14.81 -1.45 -8.29
C LEU A 80 -16.31 -1.14 -8.22
N ASP A 81 -16.72 0.07 -8.59
CA ASP A 81 -18.12 0.49 -8.62
C ASP A 81 -18.94 -0.29 -9.67
N ASN A 82 -18.29 -0.73 -10.74
CA ASN A 82 -18.89 -1.52 -11.81
C ASN A 82 -18.97 -3.03 -11.53
N LEU A 83 -18.44 -3.51 -10.39
CA LEU A 83 -18.55 -4.91 -10.00
C LEU A 83 -19.99 -5.29 -9.62
N SER A 84 -20.31 -6.59 -9.75
CA SER A 84 -21.54 -7.16 -9.21
C SER A 84 -21.59 -7.01 -7.68
N LYS A 85 -22.78 -7.02 -7.06
CA LYS A 85 -22.89 -6.95 -5.59
C LYS A 85 -22.19 -8.10 -4.87
N GLU A 86 -22.19 -9.29 -5.46
CA GLU A 86 -21.45 -10.43 -4.95
C GLU A 86 -19.93 -10.18 -4.97
N ASP A 87 -19.43 -9.65 -6.08
CA ASP A 87 -18.00 -9.37 -6.24
C ASP A 87 -17.55 -8.16 -5.43
N GLN A 88 -18.40 -7.16 -5.21
CA GLN A 88 -18.14 -6.06 -4.27
C GLN A 88 -17.90 -6.59 -2.84
N ALA A 89 -18.65 -7.60 -2.40
CA ALA A 89 -18.43 -8.21 -1.09
C ALA A 89 -17.09 -8.97 -1.01
N LYS A 90 -16.68 -9.64 -2.09
CA LYS A 90 -15.35 -10.29 -2.20
C LYS A 90 -14.24 -9.24 -2.19
N ALA A 91 -14.40 -8.17 -2.97
CA ALA A 91 -13.49 -7.04 -3.05
C ALA A 91 -13.26 -6.40 -1.66
N GLU A 92 -14.34 -6.09 -0.92
CA GLU A 92 -14.25 -5.53 0.43
C GLU A 92 -13.45 -6.43 1.38
N THR A 93 -13.74 -7.75 1.35
CA THR A 93 -13.03 -8.73 2.17
C THR A 93 -11.53 -8.78 1.85
N ALA A 94 -11.17 -8.79 0.56
CA ALA A 94 -9.78 -8.78 0.11
C ALA A 94 -9.07 -7.45 0.45
N ALA A 95 -9.76 -6.32 0.31
CA ALA A 95 -9.26 -5.00 0.64
C ALA A 95 -8.89 -4.89 2.12
N LEU A 96 -9.81 -5.25 3.02
CA LEU A 96 -9.60 -5.24 4.47
C LEU A 96 -8.48 -6.18 4.90
N LYS A 97 -8.44 -7.38 4.31
CA LYS A 97 -7.36 -8.33 4.56
C LYS A 97 -6.01 -7.77 4.13
N THR A 98 -5.93 -7.14 2.96
CA THR A 98 -4.70 -6.54 2.43
C THR A 98 -4.23 -5.37 3.29
N ALA A 99 -5.16 -4.54 3.76
CA ALA A 99 -4.86 -3.45 4.70
C ALA A 99 -4.22 -4.00 5.98
N LYS A 100 -4.73 -5.11 6.53
CA LYS A 100 -4.13 -5.78 7.68
C LYS A 100 -2.71 -6.28 7.43
N TYR A 101 -2.41 -6.81 6.23
CA TYR A 101 -1.05 -7.24 5.90
C TYR A 101 -0.08 -6.05 5.76
N LEU A 102 -0.52 -4.93 5.18
CA LEU A 102 0.25 -3.69 5.15
C LEU A 102 0.54 -3.18 6.57
N TRP A 103 -0.46 -3.22 7.44
CA TRP A 103 -0.31 -2.85 8.84
C TRP A 103 0.70 -3.74 9.59
N ASN A 104 0.59 -5.05 9.41
CA ASN A 104 1.49 -6.02 10.03
C ASN A 104 2.92 -5.86 9.51
N PHE A 105 3.09 -5.50 8.23
CA PHE A 105 4.39 -5.14 7.68
C PHE A 105 5.01 -3.97 8.44
N LEU A 106 4.28 -2.86 8.64
CA LEU A 106 4.78 -1.71 9.40
C LEU A 106 5.03 -2.04 10.88
N SER A 107 4.13 -2.81 11.51
CA SER A 107 4.29 -3.30 12.87
C SER A 107 5.57 -4.14 13.03
N GLY A 108 5.85 -5.01 12.06
CA GLY A 108 7.05 -5.84 12.04
C GLY A 108 8.34 -5.03 11.88
N VAL A 109 8.33 -4.00 11.05
CA VAL A 109 9.46 -3.05 10.93
C VAL A 109 9.69 -2.33 12.26
N ALA A 110 8.62 -1.80 12.88
CA ALA A 110 8.71 -1.10 14.15
C ALA A 110 9.30 -1.99 15.26
N GLN A 111 8.79 -3.21 15.40
CA GLN A 111 9.28 -4.19 16.38
C GLN A 111 10.75 -4.55 16.15
N LYS A 112 11.14 -4.82 14.89
CA LYS A 112 12.53 -5.16 14.54
C LYS A 112 13.52 -4.08 14.96
N HIS A 113 13.11 -2.81 14.89
CA HIS A 113 13.95 -1.66 15.18
C HIS A 113 13.65 -1.01 16.55
N ASN A 114 12.90 -1.69 17.42
CA ASN A 114 12.52 -1.22 18.76
C ASN A 114 11.86 0.17 18.76
N LEU A 115 11.06 0.47 17.73
CA LEU A 115 10.26 1.69 17.64
C LEU A 115 8.97 1.54 18.45
N ASN A 116 8.47 2.63 19.03
CA ASN A 116 7.22 2.59 19.78
C ASN A 116 6.04 2.25 18.85
N VAL A 117 5.38 1.12 19.13
CA VAL A 117 4.29 0.56 18.31
C VAL A 117 3.01 1.41 18.38
N GLN A 118 2.86 2.26 19.42
CA GLN A 118 1.71 3.17 19.53
C GLN A 118 1.68 4.27 18.46
N ALA A 119 2.80 4.54 17.77
CA ALA A 119 2.84 5.51 16.68
C ALA A 119 2.34 4.96 15.34
N ALA A 120 2.02 3.66 15.27
CA ALA A 120 1.57 2.99 14.07
C ALA A 120 0.04 2.80 14.01
N ALA A 121 -0.71 3.27 15.02
CA ALA A 121 -2.17 3.13 15.17
C ALA A 121 -2.95 4.39 14.83
#